data_AF-A0A931KCA2-F1
#
_entry.id   AF-A0A931KCA2-F1
#
_cell.length_a   1.000
_cell.length_b   1.000
_cell.length_c   1.000
_cell.angle_alpha   90.00
_cell.angle_beta   90.00
_cell.angle_gamma   90.00
#
_symmetry.space_group_name_H-M   'P 1'
#
loop_
_entity.id
_entity.type
_entity.pdbx_description
1 polymer ?
#
loop_
_entity_poly.entity_id
_entity_poly.type
_entity_poly.pdbx_seq_one_letter_code
_entity_poly.pdbx_strand_id
1 'polypeptide(L)'
;MLANWIFTENLRPFLISLGWFVGYEFDPDDWTAIRYGIEATDQEADRWFEYEFAGRQRAAFRLACDPGTSVVHVRVEVPAALVPKVEAAIAIF
;
A
#
# COMPACT_ATOMS: atom_id res chain seq x y z
N MET A 1 8.86 -4.73 -8.72
CA MET A 1 8.25 -4.85 -7.37
C MET A 1 9.09 -4.02 -6.42
N LEU A 2 8.47 -3.09 -5.70
CA LEU A 2 9.08 -2.29 -4.63
C LEU A 2 8.66 -2.89 -3.29
N ALA A 3 9.56 -2.95 -2.31
CA ALA A 3 9.27 -3.46 -0.97
C ALA A 3 9.92 -2.56 0.08
N ASN A 4 9.14 -2.08 1.04
CA ASN A 4 9.62 -1.26 2.16
C ASN A 4 8.61 -1.31 3.33
N TRP A 5 8.75 -0.41 4.29
CA TRP A 5 7.75 -0.13 5.32
C TRP A 5 7.46 1.38 5.37
N ILE A 6 6.28 1.72 5.88
CA ILE A 6 5.85 3.10 6.17
C ILE A 6 5.16 3.13 7.55
N PHE A 7 4.99 4.30 8.15
CA PHE A 7 4.20 4.40 9.39
C PHE A 7 2.71 4.12 9.12
N THR A 8 2.03 3.47 10.06
CA THR A 8 0.61 3.12 9.96
C THR A 8 -0.28 4.34 9.70
N GLU A 9 0.04 5.49 10.30
CA GLU A 9 -0.67 6.76 10.08
C GLU A 9 -0.50 7.32 8.66
N ASN A 10 0.60 6.97 8.00
CA ASN A 10 0.92 7.41 6.64
C ASN A 10 0.41 6.44 5.56
N LEU A 11 -0.17 5.30 5.95
CA LEU A 11 -0.73 4.32 5.00
C LEU A 11 -1.84 4.92 4.15
N ARG A 12 -2.80 5.62 4.75
CA ARG A 12 -3.91 6.23 4.01
C ARG A 12 -3.43 7.28 2.99
N PRO A 13 -2.62 8.29 3.35
CA PRO A 13 -2.14 9.27 2.36
C PRO A 13 -1.23 8.64 1.30
N PHE A 14 -0.46 7.59 1.64
CA PHE A 14 0.27 6.80 0.65
C PHE A 14 -0.66 6.15 -0.38
N LEU A 15 -1.72 5.46 0.07
CA LEU A 15 -2.68 4.78 -0.81
C LEU A 15 -3.45 5.75 -1.70
N ILE A 16 -3.83 6.93 -1.17
CA ILE A 16 -4.38 8.01 -1.98
C ILE A 16 -3.38 8.36 -3.09
N SER A 17 -2.13 8.65 -2.75
CA SER A 17 -1.09 9.02 -3.73
C SER A 17 -0.87 7.93 -4.79
N LEU A 18 -0.86 6.66 -4.37
CA LEU A 18 -0.75 5.52 -5.25
C LEU A 18 -1.93 5.45 -6.23
N GLY A 19 -3.16 5.64 -5.74
CA GLY A 19 -4.36 5.74 -6.57
C GLY A 19 -4.23 6.84 -7.63
N TRP A 20 -3.81 8.04 -7.22
CA TRP A 20 -3.55 9.16 -8.15
C TRP A 20 -2.51 8.82 -9.22
N PHE A 21 -1.42 8.12 -8.87
CA PHE A 21 -0.38 7.74 -9.84
C PHE A 21 -0.88 6.79 -10.92
N VAL A 22 -1.80 5.88 -10.56
CA VAL A 22 -2.37 4.91 -11.50
C VAL A 22 -3.70 5.36 -12.10
N GLY A 23 -4.21 6.53 -11.71
CA GLY A 23 -5.50 7.04 -12.17
C GLY A 23 -6.68 6.24 -11.63
N TYR A 24 -6.59 5.78 -10.39
CA TYR A 24 -7.65 5.15 -9.61
C TYR A 24 -8.17 6.15 -8.57
N GLU A 25 -9.49 6.26 -8.43
CA GLU A 25 -10.14 7.13 -7.46
C GLU A 25 -10.29 6.37 -6.14
N PHE A 26 -9.37 6.62 -5.20
CA PHE A 26 -9.40 6.00 -3.89
C PHE A 26 -10.54 6.58 -3.04
N ASP A 27 -11.46 5.72 -2.59
CA ASP A 27 -12.66 6.14 -1.89
C ASP A 27 -12.71 5.67 -0.40
N PRO A 28 -13.75 6.04 0.37
CA PRO A 28 -13.89 5.60 1.75
C PRO A 28 -14.12 4.08 1.93
N ASP A 29 -14.69 3.40 0.93
CA ASP A 29 -14.98 1.97 0.98
C ASP A 29 -13.69 1.17 0.77
N ASP A 30 -12.82 1.62 -0.14
CA ASP A 30 -11.45 1.10 -0.30
C ASP A 30 -10.68 1.20 1.02
N TRP A 31 -10.73 2.37 1.67
CA TRP A 31 -10.06 2.56 2.95
C TRP A 31 -10.60 1.62 4.02
N THR A 32 -11.92 1.41 4.05
CA THR A 32 -12.57 0.51 4.99
C THR A 32 -12.11 -0.93 4.75
N ALA A 33 -12.12 -1.40 3.51
CA ALA A 33 -11.66 -2.74 3.13
C ALA A 33 -10.20 -2.97 3.52
N ILE A 34 -9.31 -2.02 3.20
CA ILE A 34 -7.89 -2.13 3.50
C ILE A 34 -7.63 -2.09 5.00
N ARG A 35 -8.24 -1.14 5.72
CA ARG A 35 -8.07 -1.00 7.17
C ARG A 35 -8.43 -2.29 7.91
N TYR A 36 -9.59 -2.87 7.61
CA TYR A 36 -9.99 -4.14 8.24
C TYR A 36 -9.15 -5.32 7.73
N GLY A 37 -8.75 -5.29 6.46
CA GLY A 37 -7.93 -6.32 5.84
C GLY A 37 -6.56 -6.50 6.51
N ILE A 38 -5.93 -5.41 6.94
CA ILE A 38 -4.60 -5.46 7.58
C ILE A 38 -4.62 -5.87 9.06
N GLU A 39 -5.77 -5.84 9.74
CA GLU A 39 -5.86 -6.18 11.17
C GLU A 39 -5.45 -7.63 11.48
N ALA A 40 -5.62 -8.55 10.54
CA ALA A 40 -5.25 -9.96 10.67
C ALA A 40 -3.87 -10.32 10.06
N THR A 41 -3.14 -9.32 9.57
CA THR A 41 -1.84 -9.51 8.92
C THR A 41 -0.69 -9.47 9.91
N ASP A 42 0.43 -10.07 9.51
CA ASP A 42 1.61 -10.25 10.34
C ASP A 42 2.79 -10.58 9.44
N GLN A 43 3.75 -9.67 9.37
CA GLN A 43 4.90 -9.85 8.50
C GLN A 43 5.82 -10.99 8.97
N GLU A 44 6.03 -11.17 10.28
CA GLU A 44 6.89 -12.26 10.76
C GLU A 44 6.30 -13.64 10.42
N ALA A 45 4.97 -13.72 10.40
CA ALA A 45 4.23 -14.93 10.01
C ALA A 45 3.95 -15.05 8.49
N ASP A 46 4.50 -14.15 7.66
CA ASP A 46 4.24 -14.05 6.21
C ASP A 46 2.73 -14.02 5.85
N ARG A 47 1.92 -13.39 6.70
CA ARG A 47 0.48 -13.18 6.48
C ARG A 47 0.25 -11.79 5.92
N TRP A 48 -0.08 -11.73 4.64
CA TRP A 48 -0.26 -10.48 3.91
C TRP A 48 -1.70 -10.28 3.47
N PHE A 49 -2.15 -9.01 3.50
CA PHE A 49 -3.35 -8.57 2.83
C PHE A 49 -3.00 -8.15 1.41
N GLU A 50 -3.70 -8.69 0.41
CA GLU A 50 -3.51 -8.36 -1.00
C GLU A 50 -4.66 -7.49 -1.50
N TYR A 51 -4.35 -6.46 -2.27
CA TYR A 51 -5.34 -5.59 -2.90
C TYR A 51 -4.79 -5.03 -4.21
N GLU A 52 -5.67 -4.51 -5.05
CA GLU A 52 -5.26 -3.84 -6.28
C GLU A 52 -6.11 -2.62 -6.61
N PHE A 53 -5.46 -1.62 -7.20
CA PHE A 53 -6.12 -0.49 -7.82
C PHE A 53 -6.15 -0.68 -9.33
N ALA A 54 -7.37 -0.75 -9.88
CA ALA A 54 -7.63 -0.91 -11.31
C ALA A 54 -8.00 0.44 -11.94
N GLY A 55 -7.03 1.35 -12.03
CA GLY A 55 -7.16 2.65 -12.68
C GLY A 55 -6.83 2.62 -14.17
N ARG A 56 -6.33 3.73 -14.71
CA ARG A 56 -5.72 3.79 -16.05
C ARG A 56 -4.51 2.87 -16.18
N GLN A 57 -3.80 2.67 -15.06
CA GLN A 57 -2.76 1.67 -14.88
C GLN A 57 -3.15 0.80 -13.68
N ARG A 58 -2.57 -0.40 -13.60
CA ARG A 58 -2.77 -1.29 -12.46
C ARG A 58 -1.68 -1.07 -11.42
N ALA A 59 -2.07 -0.99 -10.15
CA ALA A 59 -1.18 -1.18 -9.01
C ALA A 59 -1.66 -2.37 -8.18
N ALA A 60 -0.88 -3.44 -8.12
CA ALA A 60 -1.13 -4.51 -7.15
C ALA A 60 -0.23 -4.28 -5.94
N PHE A 61 -0.75 -4.46 -4.74
CA PHE A 61 0.03 -4.26 -3.53
C PHE A 61 -0.33 -5.24 -2.42
N ARG A 62 0.65 -5.49 -1.57
CA ARG A 62 0.51 -6.32 -0.37
C ARG A 62 0.90 -5.51 0.85
N LEU A 63 0.11 -5.66 1.91
CA LEU A 63 0.29 -4.97 3.18
C LEU A 63 0.40 -6.00 4.30
N ALA A 64 1.34 -5.80 5.21
CA ALA A 64 1.42 -6.58 6.44
C ALA A 64 1.82 -5.69 7.62
N CYS A 65 1.07 -5.78 8.71
CA CYS A 65 1.43 -5.16 9.98
C CYS A 65 2.65 -5.86 10.59
N ASP A 66 3.43 -5.10 11.35
CA ASP A 66 4.48 -5.63 12.23
C ASP A 66 4.00 -5.54 13.69
N PRO A 67 3.53 -6.64 14.30
CA PRO A 67 2.88 -6.63 15.61
C PRO A 67 3.72 -5.98 16.71
N GLY A 68 3.12 -5.05 17.47
CA GLY A 68 3.82 -4.32 18.54
C GLY A 68 4.60 -3.09 18.06
N THR A 69 4.54 -2.77 16.77
CA THR A 69 5.10 -1.55 16.18
C THR A 69 3.99 -0.64 15.61
N SER A 70 4.40 0.49 15.03
CA SER A 70 3.53 1.42 14.30
C SER A 70 3.87 1.46 12.81
N VAL A 71 4.39 0.37 12.24
CA VAL A 71 4.73 0.30 10.82
C VAL A 71 3.90 -0.74 10.08
N VAL A 72 3.72 -0.49 8.79
CA VAL A 72 3.11 -1.42 7.83
C VAL A 72 4.11 -1.68 6.73
N HIS A 73 4.43 -2.95 6.51
CA HIS A 73 5.22 -3.37 5.36
C HIS A 73 4.37 -3.27 4.09
N VAL A 74 4.95 -2.66 3.06
CA VAL A 74 4.32 -2.44 1.76
C VAL A 74 5.14 -3.13 0.68
N ARG A 75 4.45 -3.89 -0.17
CA ARG A 75 4.99 -4.44 -1.41
C ARG A 75 4.13 -3.95 -2.54
N VAL A 76 4.72 -3.29 -3.55
CA VAL A 76 3.96 -2.66 -4.63
C VAL A 76 4.50 -3.07 -5.99
N GLU A 77 3.57 -3.45 -6.86
CA GLU A 77 3.80 -3.77 -8.27
C GLU A 77 3.07 -2.77 -9.14
N VAL A 78 3.84 -1.99 -9.90
CA VAL A 78 3.37 -0.98 -10.85
C VAL A 78 4.18 -1.07 -12.14
N PRO A 79 3.69 -0.50 -13.26
CA PRO A 79 4.47 -0.33 -14.48
C PRO A 79 5.81 0.37 -14.22
N ALA A 80 6.86 -0.01 -14.96
CA ALA A 80 8.22 0.48 -14.76
C ALA A 80 8.33 2.02 -14.75
N ALA A 81 7.52 2.70 -15.56
CA ALA A 81 7.48 4.17 -15.63
C ALA A 81 7.00 4.85 -14.33
N LEU A 82 6.29 4.13 -13.46
CA LEU A 82 5.79 4.63 -12.17
C LEU A 82 6.68 4.26 -10.98
N VAL A 83 7.63 3.33 -11.15
CA VAL A 83 8.51 2.85 -10.07
C VAL A 83 9.20 4.02 -9.32
N PRO A 84 9.84 5.01 -10.00
CA PRO A 84 10.50 6.10 -9.28
C PRO A 84 9.54 6.98 -8.46
N LYS A 85 8.29 7.15 -8.93
CA LYS A 85 7.27 7.94 -8.21
C LYS A 85 6.79 7.21 -6.96
N VAL A 86 6.56 5.91 -7.06
CA VAL A 86 6.13 5.07 -5.94
C VAL A 86 7.25 4.94 -4.92
N GLU A 87 8.49 4.74 -5.36
CA GLU A 87 9.67 4.70 -4.49
C GLU A 87 9.84 6.02 -3.71
N ALA A 88 9.73 7.17 -4.39
CA ALA A 88 9.78 8.47 -3.74
C ALA A 88 8.63 8.67 -2.74
N ALA A 89 7.41 8.23 -3.08
CA ALA A 89 6.27 8.33 -2.16
C ALA A 89 6.50 7.50 -0.89
N ILE A 90 6.98 6.26 -1.03
CA ILE A 90 7.32 5.38 0.10
C ILE A 90 8.40 6.02 1.01
N ALA A 91 9.31 6.83 0.47
CA ALA A 91 10.36 7.47 1.27
C ALA A 91 9.90 8.73 2.03
N ILE A 92 8.73 9.29 1.68
CA ILE A 92 8.19 10.52 2.26
C ILE A 92 7.12 10.23 3.33
N PHE A 93 6.44 9.08 3.19
CA PHE A 93 5.44 8.54 4.10
C PHE A 93 6.07 7.53 5.07
#